data_AF-A0A2E2K467-F1
#
_entry.id   AF-A0A2E2K467-F1
#
_cell.length_a   1.000
_cell.length_b   1.000
_cell.length_c   1.000
_cell.angle_alpha   90.00
_cell.angle_beta   90.00
_cell.angle_gamma   90.00
#
_symmetry.space_group_name_H-M   'P 1'
#
loop_
_entity.id
_entity.type
_entity.pdbx_description
1 polymer ?
#
loop_
_entity_poly.entity_id
_entity_poly.type
_entity_poly.pdbx_seq_one_letter_code
_entity_poly.pdbx_strand_id
1 'polypeptide(L)' 'MLVLNRTPGQVFTIGDDIRITIVSVNGKNVRVGIEAPREVTVLRAELEKRDAPAKPEE' A
#
# COMPACT_ATOMS: atom_id res chain seq x y z
N MET A 1 6.18 14.25 2.46
CA MET A 1 6.89 12.98 2.24
C MET A 1 7.58 12.58 3.53
N LEU A 2 7.24 11.43 4.10
CA LEU A 2 7.85 10.91 5.32
C LEU A 2 8.67 9.67 4.96
N VAL A 3 9.95 9.65 5.33
CA VAL A 3 10.90 8.60 4.93
C VAL A 3 11.24 7.75 6.14
N LEU A 4 10.97 6.45 6.05
CA LEU A 4 11.23 5.47 7.10
C LEU A 4 12.13 4.38 6.53
N ASN A 5 13.21 4.06 7.24
CA ASN A 5 13.99 2.86 6.94
C ASN A 5 13.42 1.69 7.75
N ARG A 6 13.09 0.58 7.10
CA ARG A 6 12.48 -0.61 7.72
C ARG A 6 13.20 -1.86 7.23
N THR A 7 13.52 -2.77 8.17
CA THR A 7 14.01 -4.12 7.87
C THR A 7 12.85 -5.07 7.54
N PRO A 8 13.11 -6.18 6.82
CA PRO A 8 12.08 -7.18 6.55
C PRO A 8 11.53 -7.76 7.86
N GLY A 9 10.22 -7.96 7.91
CA GLY A 9 9.47 -8.34 9.12
C GLY A 9 8.92 -7.15 9.91
N GLN A 10 9.31 -5.92 9.59
CA GLN A 10 8.70 -4.74 10.22
C GLN A 10 7.40 -4.34 9.56
N VAL A 11 6.49 -3.82 10.40
CA VAL A 11 5.19 -3.28 10.02
C VAL A 11 5.11 -1.80 10.40
N PHE A 12 4.39 -1.04 9.59
CA PHE A 12 4.00 0.33 9.91
C PHE A 12 2.54 0.54 9.50
N THR A 13 1.86 1.42 10.20
CA THR A 13 0.44 1.70 10.00
C THR A 13 0.26 3.12 9.46
N ILE A 14 -0.67 3.29 8.53
CA ILE A 14 -1.12 4.59 8.05
C ILE A 14 -2.56 4.78 8.52
N GLY A 15 -2.80 5.79 9.36
CA GLY A 15 -4.08 5.92 10.08
C GLY A 15 -4.29 4.74 11.04
N ASP A 16 -5.54 4.33 11.20
CA ASP A 16 -5.93 3.23 12.09
C ASP A 16 -6.20 1.92 11.34
N ASP A 17 -6.41 2.00 10.03
CA ASP A 17 -6.96 0.89 9.23
C ASP A 17 -5.98 0.28 8.22
N ILE A 18 -4.88 0.96 7.88
CA ILE A 18 -3.96 0.50 6.85
C ILE A 18 -2.66 0.00 7.49
N ARG A 19 -2.42 -1.31 7.44
CA ARG A 19 -1.17 -1.94 7.87
C ARG A 19 -0.31 -2.32 6.68
N ILE A 20 0.95 -1.91 6.71
CA ILE A 20 1.92 -2.21 5.66
C ILE A 20 3.08 -2.96 6.27
N THR A 21 3.32 -4.17 5.78
CA THR A 21 4.35 -5.08 6.27
C THR A 21 5.40 -5.29 5.20
N ILE A 22 6.67 -5.08 5.54
CA ILE A 22 7.77 -5.46 4.64
C ILE A 22 7.97 -6.96 4.79
N VAL A 23 7.47 -7.76 3.84
CA VAL A 23 7.53 -9.22 3.89
C VAL A 23 8.97 -9.69 3.69
N SER A 24 9.67 -9.16 2.70
CA SER A 24 11.05 -9.53 2.39
C SER A 24 11.69 -8.52 1.46
N VAL A 25 13.01 -8.37 1.55
CA VAL A 25 13.79 -7.58 0.60
C VAL A 25 14.71 -8.54 -0.14
N ASN A 26 14.67 -8.53 -1.47
CA ASN A 26 15.50 -9.36 -2.33
C ASN A 26 16.25 -8.47 -3.32
N GLY A 27 17.41 -7.97 -2.88
CA GLY A 27 18.22 -7.02 -3.64
C GLY A 27 17.45 -5.72 -3.92
N LYS A 28 17.01 -5.55 -5.18
CA LYS A 28 16.23 -4.39 -5.63
C LYS A 28 14.71 -4.57 -5.48
N ASN A 29 14.24 -5.80 -5.28
CA ASN A 29 12.82 -6.10 -5.18
C ASN A 29 12.39 -6.14 -3.72
N VAL A 30 11.33 -5.43 -3.38
CA VAL A 30 10.75 -5.46 -2.03
C VAL A 30 9.38 -6.09 -2.12
N ARG A 31 9.15 -7.12 -1.31
CA ARG A 31 7.81 -7.68 -1.08
C ARG A 31 7.15 -6.88 0.03
N VAL A 32 6.07 -6.22 -0.31
CA VAL A 32 5.25 -5.43 0.62
C VAL A 32 3.89 -6.11 0.73
N GLY A 33 3.51 -6.48 1.95
CA GLY A 33 2.16 -6.90 2.29
C GLY A 33 1.37 -5.67 2.70
N ILE A 34 0.19 -5.47 2.12
CA ILE A 34 -0.69 -4.34 2.41
C ILE A 34 -1.99 -4.95 2.90
N GLU A 35 -2.35 -4.61 4.13
CA GLU A 35 -3.60 -4.98 4.78
C GLU A 35 -4.39 -3.69 4.96
N ALA A 36 -5.48 -3.57 4.22
CA ALA A 36 -6.34 -2.39 4.25
C ALA A 36 -7.81 -2.84 4.16
N PRO A 37 -8.75 -2.09 4.75
CA PRO A 37 -10.17 -2.38 4.66
C PRO A 37 -10.66 -2.24 3.21
N ARG A 38 -11.83 -2.82 2.92
CA ARG A 38 -12.40 -2.87 1.56
C ARG A 38 -12.74 -1.49 0.98
N GLU A 39 -12.87 -0.48 1.84
CA GLU A 39 -13.08 0.92 1.45
C GLU A 39 -11.82 1.55 0.83
N VAL A 40 -10.64 1.02 1.17
CA VAL A 40 -9.36 1.52 0.66
C VAL A 40 -8.92 0.68 -0.54
N THR A 41 -8.96 1.29 -1.72
CA THR A 41 -8.49 0.61 -2.94
C THR A 41 -6.96 0.66 -3.00
N VAL A 42 -6.32 -0.52 -3.03
CA VAL A 42 -4.87 -0.64 -3.16
C VAL A 42 -4.51 -0.90 -4.62
N LEU A 43 -3.97 0.11 -5.30
CA LEU A 43 -3.54 0.01 -6.69
C LEU A 43 -2.02 0.08 -6.80
N ARG A 44 -1.48 -0.59 -7.82
CA ARG A 44 -0.08 -0.38 -8.22
C ARG A 44 -0.01 0.94 -8.98
N ALA A 45 1.03 1.75 -8.74
CA ALA A 45 1.18 3.06 -9.39
C ALA A 45 1.15 2.99 -10.93
N GLU A 46 1.56 1.86 -11.51
CA GLU A 46 1.46 1.61 -12.96
C GLU A 46 0.02 1.44 -13.49
N LEU A 47 -0.95 1.17 -12.60
CA LEU A 47 -2.36 0.93 -12.90
C LEU A 47 -3.26 2.15 -12.61
N GLU A 48 -2.73 3.22 -12.00
CA GLU A 48 -3.50 4.44 -11.64
C GLU A 48 -4.20 5.12 -12.83
N LYS A 49 -3.87 4.78 -14.07
CA LYS A 49 -4.44 5.40 -15.27
C LYS A 49 -5.77 4.82 -15.77
N ARG A 50 -6.34 3.77 -15.16
CA ARG A 50 -7.55 3.12 -15.75
C ARG A 50 -8.83 3.13 -14.93
N ASP A 51 -8.76 3.33 -13.61
CA ASP A 51 -9.96 3.46 -12.80
C ASP A 51 -9.89 4.77 -12.01
N ALA A 52 -10.20 5.86 -12.72
CA ALA A 52 -10.84 6.98 -12.06
C ALA A 52 -12.05 6.42 -11.29
N PRO A 53 -12.25 6.77 -10.01
CA PRO A 53 -13.36 6.25 -9.25
C PRO A 53 -14.64 6.59 -10.02
N ALA A 54 -15.39 5.56 -10.36
CA ALA A 54 -16.81 5.70 -10.61
C ALA A 54 -17.39 6.35 -9.35
N LYS A 55 -17.49 7.68 -9.35
CA LYS A 55 -18.41 8.39 -8.48
C LYS A 55 -19.80 7.85 -8.83
N PRO A 56 -20.53 7.23 -7.90
CA PRO A 56 -21.97 7.17 -8.04
C PRO A 56 -22.51 8.53 -7.56
N GLU A 57 -22.82 9.42 -8.50
CA GLU A 57 -23.58 10.66 -8.29
C GLU A 57 -23.79 11.28 -9.68
N GLU A 58 -24.97 11.43 -10.28
CA GLU A 58 -26.39 11.38 -9.89
C GLU A 58 -27.19 10.94 -11.13
#